data_AF-X1JJJ5-F1
#
_entry.id   AF-X1JJJ5-F1
#
_cell.length_a   1.000
_cell.length_b   1.000
_cell.length_c   1.000
_cell.angle_alpha   90.00
_cell.angle_beta   90.00
_cell.angle_gamma   90.00
#
_symmetry.space_group_name_H-M   'P 1'
#
loop_
_entity.id
_entity.type
_entity.pdbx_description
1 polymer ?
#
loop_
_entity_poly.entity_id
_entity_poly.type
_entity_poly.pdbx_seq_one_letter_code
_entity_poly.pdbx_strand_id
1 'polypeptide(L)' 'MGTALAMPLCQNGHEVNIWGTELDTEVIQVMLKTGKSIRLQVALPKHVIPFPASQLDAACKDRKIIVLAVAKSHPVGGTQ' A
#
# COMPACT_ATOMS: atom_id res chain seq x y z
N MET A 1 6.52 -0.49 1.35
CA MET A 1 7.17 -0.12 0.07
C MET A 1 6.16 0.36 -0.97
N GLY A 2 4.99 -0.27 -1.08
CA GLY A 2 3.97 0.10 -2.08
C GLY A 2 3.62 1.59 -2.18
N THR A 3 3.51 2.32 -1.07
CA THR A 3 3.17 3.76 -1.10
C THR A 3 4.22 4.62 -1.81
N ALA A 4 5.51 4.26 -1.75
CA ALA A 4 6.56 5.00 -2.45
C ALA A 4 6.47 4.82 -3.96
N LEU A 5 6.08 3.63 -4.43
CA LEU A 5 5.83 3.36 -5.84
C LEU A 5 4.56 4.06 -6.35
N ALA A 6 3.52 4.15 -5.50
CA ALA A 6 2.26 4.79 -5.86
C ALA A 6 2.40 6.29 -6.18
N MET A 7 3.32 7.00 -5.51
CA MET A 7 3.51 8.45 -5.70
C MET A 7 3.82 8.83 -7.17
N PRO A 8 4.90 8.34 -7.81
CA PRO A 8 5.21 8.69 -9.19
C PRO A 8 4.18 8.14 -10.19
N LEU A 9 3.56 6.99 -9.91
CA LEU A 9 2.50 6.45 -10.78
C LEU A 9 1.29 7.38 -10.84
N CYS A 10 0.84 7.89 -9.68
CA CYS A 10 -0.24 8.86 -9.65
C CYS A 10 0.15 10.21 -10.25
N GLN A 11 1.39 10.67 -10.07
CA GLN A 11 1.88 11.89 -10.73
C GLN A 11 1.83 11.79 -12.26
N ASN A 12 2.00 10.59 -12.81
CA ASN A 12 1.88 10.30 -14.23
C ASN A 12 0.44 9.99 -14.69
N GLY A 13 -0.57 10.25 -13.85
CA GLY A 13 -1.98 10.10 -14.20
C GLY A 13 -2.54 8.68 -14.09
N HIS A 14 -1.81 7.75 -13.44
CA HIS A 14 -2.32 6.40 -13.19
C HIS A 14 -3.12 6.34 -11.88
N GLU A 15 -4.22 5.59 -11.91
CA GLU A 15 -4.96 5.20 -10.70
C GLU A 15 -4.24 4.05 -9.99
N VAL A 16 -4.07 4.18 -8.67
CA VAL A 16 -3.34 3.19 -7.88
C VAL A 16 -4.18 2.75 -6.69
N ASN A 17 -4.50 1.46 -6.66
CA ASN A 17 -5.03 0.82 -5.46
C ASN A 17 -3.85 0.36 -4.59
N ILE A 18 -3.88 0.70 -3.30
CA ILE A 18 -2.96 0.16 -2.30
C ILE A 18 -3.74 -0.81 -1.44
N TRP A 19 -3.41 -2.09 -1.53
CA TRP A 19 -3.93 -3.11 -0.64
C TRP A 19 -2.86 -3.49 0.40
N GLY A 20 -3.29 -3.65 1.65
CA GLY A 20 -2.44 -4.10 2.76
C GLY A 20 -2.93 -5.41 3.35
N THR A 21 -2.01 -6.23 3.85
CA THR A 21 -2.31 -7.49 4.55
C THR A 21 -2.81 -7.23 5.97
N GLU A 22 -3.10 -8.29 6.72
CA GLU A 22 -3.44 -8.20 8.15
C GLU A 22 -2.33 -7.50 8.96
N LEU A 23 -1.07 -7.62 8.52
CA LEU A 23 0.10 -6.96 9.12
C LEU A 23 0.12 -5.44 8.87
N ASP A 24 -0.61 -4.96 7.87
CA ASP A 24 -0.65 -3.55 7.46
C ASP A 24 -1.91 -2.82 7.97
N THR A 25 -2.73 -3.48 8.81
CA THR A 25 -4.04 -2.96 9.24
C THR A 25 -3.99 -1.52 9.75
N GLU A 26 -3.06 -1.21 10.65
CA GLU A 26 -2.90 0.15 11.20
C GLU A 26 -2.52 1.16 10.11
N VAL A 27 -1.60 0.77 9.23
CA VAL A 27 -1.12 1.60 8.12
C VAL A 27 -2.26 1.98 7.19
N ILE A 28 -3.07 1.01 6.78
CA ILE A 28 -4.24 1.23 5.93
C ILE A 28 -5.31 2.07 6.64
N GLN A 29 -5.56 1.83 7.93
CA GLN A 29 -6.55 2.59 8.70
C GLN A 29 -6.16 4.07 8.81
N VAL A 30 -4.89 4.39 9.06
CA VAL A 30 -4.43 5.78 9.09
C VAL A 30 -4.56 6.42 7.71
N MET A 31 -4.21 5.69 6.64
CA MET A 31 -4.38 6.18 5.26
C MET A 31 -5.83 6.53 4.96
N LEU A 32 -6.77 5.65 5.31
CA LEU A 32 -8.21 5.87 5.12
C LEU A 32 -8.74 7.05 5.95
N LYS A 33 -8.29 7.19 7.21
CA LYS A 33 -8.77 8.24 8.12
C LYS A 33 -8.19 9.61 7.81
N THR A 34 -6.92 9.68 7.44
CA THR A 34 -6.15 10.94 7.38
C THR A 34 -5.79 11.36 5.96
N GLY A 35 -5.90 10.45 4.99
CA GLY A 35 -5.38 10.66 3.65
C GLY A 35 -3.86 10.85 3.64
N LYS A 36 -3.13 10.31 4.63
CA LYS A 36 -1.66 10.44 4.71
C LYS A 36 -0.99 9.07 4.80
N SER A 37 0.19 8.98 4.19
CA SER A 37 1.09 7.83 4.36
C SER A 37 1.85 7.95 5.68
N ILE A 38 1.71 6.99 6.59
CA ILE A 38 2.48 6.97 7.85
C ILE A 38 3.98 6.99 7.58
N ARG A 39 4.43 6.15 6.64
CA ARG A 39 5.85 5.88 6.39
C ARG A 39 6.56 7.03 5.69
N LEU A 40 5.85 7.76 4.83
CA LEU A 40 6.43 8.87 4.07
C LEU A 40 6.06 10.24 4.67
N GLN A 41 5.11 10.28 5.61
CA GLN A 41 4.59 11.50 6.24
C GLN A 41 4.08 12.56 5.25
N VAL A 42 3.66 12.14 4.05
CA VAL A 42 3.07 12.99 3.02
C VAL A 42 1.60 12.66 2.81
N ALA A 43 0.85 13.62 2.27
CA ALA A 43 -0.51 13.39 1.81
C ALA A 43 -0.51 12.35 0.68
N LEU A 44 -1.52 11.47 0.71
CA LEU A 44 -1.80 10.57 -0.39
C LEU A 44 -2.31 11.38 -1.59
N PRO A 45 -1.78 11.12 -2.80
CA PRO A 45 -2.34 11.66 -4.02
C PRO A 45 -3.81 11.26 -4.13
N LYS A 46 -4.63 12.12 -4.74
CA LYS A 46 -6.09 11.92 -4.87
C LYS A 46 -6.49 10.58 -5.51
N HIS A 47 -5.62 10.01 -6.34
CA HIS A 47 -5.87 8.78 -7.07
C HIS A 47 -5.27 7.52 -6.40
N VAL A 48 -4.79 7.64 -5.17
CA VAL A 48 -4.39 6.50 -4.34
C VAL A 48 -5.55 6.07 -3.46
N ILE A 49 -6.05 4.85 -3.68
CA ILE A 49 -7.19 4.30 -2.94
C ILE A 49 -6.70 3.17 -2.03
N PRO A 50 -6.77 3.30 -0.69
CA PRO A 50 -6.38 2.23 0.23
C PRO A 50 -7.48 1.16 0.36
N PHE A 51 -7.08 -0.11 0.45
CA PHE A 51 -7.93 -1.27 0.66
C PHE A 51 -7.43 -2.11 1.84
N PRO A 52 -8.30 -2.52 2.77
CA PRO A 52 -7.93 -3.44 3.86
C PRO A 52 -7.74 -4.87 3.34
N ALA A 53 -7.14 -5.73 4.17
CA ALA A 53 -6.81 -7.12 3.86
C ALA A 53 -8.00 -7.90 3.26
N SER A 54 -9.19 -7.73 3.82
CA SER A 54 -10.42 -8.40 3.39
C SER A 54 -10.93 -8.00 2.01
N GLN A 55 -10.33 -7.00 1.35
CA GLN A 55 -10.80 -6.44 0.07
C GLN A 55 -9.81 -6.66 -1.07
N LEU A 56 -9.05 -7.76 -1.05
CA LEU A 56 -8.11 -8.10 -2.13
C LEU A 56 -8.80 -8.14 -3.51
N ASP A 57 -9.93 -8.82 -3.62
CA ASP A 57 -10.67 -8.94 -4.89
C ASP A 57 -11.08 -7.57 -5.44
N ALA A 58 -11.57 -6.69 -4.58
CA ALA A 58 -11.95 -5.33 -4.95
C ALA A 58 -10.72 -4.48 -5.35
N ALA A 59 -9.59 -4.64 -4.65
CA ALA A 59 -8.35 -3.95 -4.96
C ALA A 59 -7.79 -4.35 -6.34
N CYS A 60 -7.96 -5.61 -6.74
CA CYS A 60 -7.50 -6.14 -8.01
C CYS A 60 -8.47 -5.90 -9.18
N LYS A 61 -9.75 -5.65 -8.88
CA LYS A 61 -10.79 -5.51 -9.90
C LYS A 61 -10.44 -4.43 -10.94
N ASP A 62 -10.52 -4.83 -12.21
CA ASP A 62 -10.28 -4.00 -13.40
C ASP A 62 -8.88 -3.37 -13.49
N ARG A 63 -7.90 -3.86 -12.70
CA ARG A 63 -6.51 -3.38 -12.73
C ARG A 63 -5.70 -4.13 -13.78
N LYS A 64 -4.94 -3.38 -14.58
CA LYS A 64 -4.11 -3.92 -15.68
C LYS A 64 -2.78 -4.51 -15.20
N ILE A 65 -2.28 -4.03 -14.07
CA ILE A 65 -0.98 -4.40 -13.51
C ILE A 65 -1.16 -4.61 -12.01
N ILE A 66 -0.58 -5.69 -11.50
CA ILE A 66 -0.49 -5.98 -10.07
C ILE A 66 1.00 -6.00 -9.71
N VAL A 67 1.39 -5.23 -8.70
CA VAL A 67 2.76 -5.19 -8.19
C VAL A 67 2.78 -5.73 -6.77
N LEU A 68 3.51 -6.81 -6.55
CA LEU A 68 3.73 -7.38 -5.22
C LEU A 68 4.85 -6.61 -4.51
N ALA A 69 4.48 -5.53 -3.82
CA ALA A 69 5.42 -4.67 -3.08
C ALA A 69 5.57 -5.07 -1.61
N VAL A 70 5.70 -6.38 -1.36
CA VAL A 70 5.87 -6.98 -0.04
C VAL A 70 7.33 -7.28 0.23
N ALA A 71 7.76 -7.15 1.49
CA ALA A 71 9.09 -7.53 1.92
C ALA A 71 8.99 -8.65 2.95
N LYS A 72 9.83 -9.69 2.82
CA LYS A 72 10.10 -10.61 3.92
C LYS A 72 11.14 -9.95 4.83
N SER A 73 10.87 -9.91 6.13
CA SER A 73 11.95 -9.80 7.10
C SER A 73 12.72 -11.12 7.09
N HIS A 74 14.01 -11.08 6.80
CA HIS A 74 14.88 -12.22 7.08
C HIS A 74 15.04 -12.28 8.60
N PRO A 75 14.83 -13.41 9.28
CA PRO A 75 15.26 -13.53 10.66
C PRO A 75 16.77 -13.31 10.68
N VAL A 76 17.21 -12.29 11.41
CA VAL A 76 18.62 -12.12 11.75
C VAL A 76 18.96 -13.29 12.65
N GLY A 77 19.95 -14.09 12.25
CA GLY A 77 20.25 -15.40 12.82
C GLY A 77 20.22 -15.41 14.35
N GLY A 78 19.35 -16.26 14.91
CA GLY A 78 19.50 -16.69 16.28
C GLY A 78 20.77 -17.51 16.39
N THR A 79 21.68 -17.11 17.28
CA THR A 79 22.68 -18.00 17.85
C THR A 79 21.94 -19.20 18.43
N GLN A 80 22.12 -20.38 17.84
CA GLN A 80 21.98 -21.63 18.58
C GLN A 80 23.13 -21.76 19.57
#